data_AF-A0A6A4FTE8-F1
#
_entry.id   AF-A0A6A4FTE8-F1
#
_cell.length_a   1.000
_cell.length_b   1.000
_cell.length_c   1.000
_cell.angle_alpha   90.00
_cell.angle_beta   90.00
_cell.angle_gamma   90.00
#
_symmetry.space_group_name_H-M   'P 1'
#
loop_
_entity.id
_entity.type
_entity.pdbx_description
1 polymer ?
#
loop_
_entity_poly.entity_id
_entity_poly.type
_entity_poly.pdbx_seq_one_letter_code
_entity_poly.pdbx_strand_id
1 'polypeptide(L)'
;MEQNATFINDIYRTVKSSAFFCENYDGKKIVVVLDNAPAHRQTEQRVEQHDDLVLLRLAPYSPMCNHIEGCFSVLKAHIKEYLVLDREAICDRSNLTHSDGNTLPSRSVRCASWGALFTPVSSTSRP
;
A
#
# COMPACT_ATOMS: atom_id res chain seq x y z
N MET A 1 8.06 -13.22 -10.17
CA MET A 1 7.08 -13.84 -9.26
C MET A 1 7.72 -14.79 -8.24
N GLU A 2 8.83 -15.46 -8.56
CA GLU A 2 9.68 -16.19 -7.57
C GLU A 2 10.02 -15.32 -6.35
N GLN A 3 10.33 -14.06 -6.61
CA GLN A 3 10.64 -13.02 -5.62
C GLN A 3 9.62 -12.93 -4.46
N ASN A 4 8.33 -13.13 -4.72
CA ASN A 4 7.31 -13.04 -3.65
C ASN A 4 7.42 -14.23 -2.67
N ALA A 5 7.72 -15.43 -3.19
CA ALA A 5 7.92 -16.61 -2.37
C ALA A 5 9.23 -16.52 -1.59
N THR A 6 10.31 -16.11 -2.25
CA THR A 6 11.60 -15.83 -1.60
C THR A 6 11.44 -14.81 -0.47
N PHE A 7 10.72 -13.72 -0.74
CA PHE A 7 10.48 -12.68 0.26
C PHE A 7 9.69 -13.19 1.48
N ILE A 8 8.69 -14.04 1.29
CA ILE A 8 7.95 -14.66 2.41
C ILE A 8 8.85 -15.59 3.21
N ASN A 9 9.69 -16.39 2.55
CA ASN A 9 10.64 -17.27 3.23
C ASN A 9 11.66 -16.46 4.04
N ASP A 10 12.14 -15.33 3.51
CA ASP A 10 13.05 -14.43 4.20
C ASP A 10 12.40 -13.78 5.43
N ILE A 11 11.14 -13.35 5.30
CA ILE A 11 10.35 -12.86 6.45
C ILE A 11 10.23 -13.95 7.50
N TYR A 12 9.84 -15.16 7.10
CA TYR A 12 9.68 -16.29 8.02
C TYR A 12 10.97 -16.56 8.80
N ARG A 13 12.12 -16.63 8.10
CA ARG A 13 13.44 -16.83 8.71
C ARG A 13 13.81 -15.69 9.67
N THR A 14 13.54 -14.46 9.27
CA THR A 14 13.83 -13.25 10.07
C THR A 14 12.97 -13.17 11.33
N VAL A 15 11.68 -13.52 11.22
CA VAL A 15 10.77 -13.56 12.36
C VAL A 15 11.20 -14.68 13.32
N LYS A 16 11.52 -15.87 12.81
CA LYS A 16 11.98 -17.01 13.62
C LYS A 16 13.33 -16.79 14.30
N SER A 17 14.21 -15.95 13.75
CA SER A 17 15.49 -15.60 14.38
C SER A 17 15.39 -14.41 15.33
N SER A 18 14.25 -13.71 15.36
CA SER A 18 14.04 -12.57 16.23
C SER A 18 13.87 -13.00 17.69
N ALA A 19 14.74 -12.50 18.57
CA ALA A 19 14.66 -12.75 20.01
C ALA A 19 13.28 -12.37 20.57
N PHE A 20 12.70 -11.25 20.11
CA PHE A 20 11.36 -10.82 20.52
C PHE A 20 10.29 -11.85 20.17
N PHE A 21 10.38 -12.48 18.99
CA PHE A 21 9.43 -13.52 18.60
C PHE A 21 9.63 -14.78 19.44
N CYS A 22 10.87 -15.22 19.63
CA CYS A 22 11.20 -16.38 20.45
C CYS A 22 10.80 -16.21 21.92
N GLU A 23 10.87 -15.00 22.48
CA GLU A 23 10.51 -14.77 23.88
C GLU A 23 8.99 -14.64 24.10
N ASN A 24 8.27 -14.05 23.14
CA ASN A 24 6.86 -13.68 23.34
C ASN A 24 5.86 -14.57 22.59
N TYR A 25 6.31 -15.26 21.54
CA TYR A 25 5.47 -15.98 20.59
C TYR A 25 5.99 -17.39 20.26
N ASP A 26 6.84 -17.96 21.10
CA ASP A 26 7.31 -19.34 20.90
C ASP A 26 6.14 -20.33 20.80
N GLY A 27 6.27 -21.28 19.88
CA GLY A 27 5.21 -22.25 19.56
C GLY A 27 3.95 -21.66 18.91
N LYS A 28 3.88 -20.35 18.63
CA LYS A 28 2.76 -19.75 17.88
C LYS A 28 2.98 -19.87 16.38
N LYS A 29 1.88 -19.99 15.64
CA LYS A 29 1.89 -19.98 14.18
C LYS A 29 2.10 -18.56 13.65
N ILE A 30 2.91 -18.45 12.61
CA ILE A 30 3.11 -17.23 11.84
C ILE A 30 2.05 -17.20 10.75
N VAL A 31 1.23 -16.15 10.73
CA VAL A 31 0.20 -15.97 9.71
C VAL A 31 0.59 -14.80 8.81
N VAL A 32 0.74 -15.07 7.51
CA VAL A 32 0.98 -14.04 6.50
C VAL A 32 -0.32 -13.78 5.76
N VAL A 33 -0.80 -12.55 5.84
CA VAL A 33 -2.04 -12.12 5.18
C VAL A 33 -1.69 -11.48 3.83
N LEU A 34 -2.28 -11.99 2.76
CA LEU A 34 -2.12 -11.50 1.39
C LEU A 34 -3.45 -10.99 0.87
N ASP A 35 -3.43 -9.89 0.13
CA ASP A 35 -4.61 -9.43 -0.60
C ASP A 35 -4.86 -10.31 -1.86
N ASN A 36 -5.98 -10.06 -2.52
CA ASN A 36 -6.35 -10.84 -3.71
C ASN A 36 -5.77 -10.26 -5.02
N ALA A 37 -4.69 -9.47 -4.98
CA ALA A 37 -4.15 -8.90 -6.21
C ALA A 37 -3.60 -10.00 -7.13
N PRO A 38 -3.70 -9.85 -8.48
CA PRO A 38 -3.21 -10.85 -9.43
C PRO A 38 -1.73 -11.22 -9.24
N ALA A 39 -0.92 -10.29 -8.74
CA ALA A 39 0.49 -10.49 -8.42
C ALA A 39 0.74 -11.58 -7.36
N HIS A 40 -0.26 -11.86 -6.49
CA HIS A 40 -0.12 -12.83 -5.41
C HIS A 40 -0.66 -14.21 -5.74
N ARG A 41 -1.37 -14.41 -6.86
CA ARG A 41 -2.09 -15.67 -7.19
C ARG A 41 -1.27 -16.96 -7.06
N GLN A 42 0.01 -16.90 -7.37
CA GLN A 42 0.89 -18.08 -7.36
C GLN A 42 1.78 -18.18 -6.13
N THR A 43 1.65 -17.25 -5.18
CA THR A 43 2.55 -17.15 -4.03
C THR A 43 2.37 -18.34 -3.09
N GLU A 44 1.14 -18.76 -2.83
CA GLU A 44 0.82 -19.91 -1.95
C GLU A 44 1.39 -21.24 -2.47
N GLN A 45 1.51 -21.40 -3.78
CA GLN A 45 2.02 -22.64 -4.39
C GLN A 45 3.55 -22.72 -4.39
N ARG A 46 4.24 -21.59 -4.21
CA ARG A 46 5.71 -21.50 -4.35
C ARG A 46 6.44 -21.29 -3.02
N VAL A 47 5.73 -20.89 -1.97
CA VAL A 47 6.31 -20.74 -0.63
C VAL A 47 6.66 -22.11 -0.05
N GLU A 48 7.77 -22.18 0.69
CA GLU A 48 8.17 -23.41 1.39
C GLU A 48 7.10 -23.76 2.44
N GLN A 49 6.66 -25.02 2.49
CA GLN A 49 5.72 -25.45 3.51
C GLN A 49 6.43 -25.55 4.85
N HIS A 50 5.86 -24.88 5.86
CA HIS A 50 6.24 -25.02 7.27
C HIS A 50 4.97 -25.29 8.08
N ASP A 51 5.05 -26.19 9.06
CA ASP A 51 3.89 -26.61 9.87
C ASP A 51 3.25 -25.47 10.69
N ASP A 52 4.05 -24.44 10.94
CA ASP A 52 3.72 -23.26 11.71
C ASP A 52 3.61 -21.97 10.86
N LEU A 53 3.69 -22.08 9.52
CA LEU A 53 3.40 -20.97 8.60
C LEU A 53 2.02 -21.14 7.96
N VAL A 54 1.18 -20.12 8.08
CA VAL A 54 -0.14 -20.09 7.46
C VAL A 54 -0.23 -18.88 6.52
N LEU A 55 -0.54 -19.14 5.26
CA LEU A 55 -0.82 -18.10 4.27
C LEU A 55 -2.34 -17.90 4.20
N LEU A 56 -2.80 -16.68 4.51
CA LEU A 56 -4.21 -16.30 4.44
C LEU A 56 -4.43 -15.33 3.28
N ARG A 57 -5.19 -15.76 2.27
CA ARG A 57 -5.64 -14.88 1.19
C ARG A 57 -6.98 -14.25 1.53
N LEU A 58 -7.03 -12.92 1.48
CA LEU A 58 -8.25 -12.17 1.67
C LEU A 58 -9.19 -12.31 0.48
N ALA A 59 -10.50 -12.22 0.73
CA ALA A 59 -11.50 -12.16 -0.32
C ALA A 59 -11.37 -10.84 -1.12
N PRO A 60 -11.81 -10.81 -2.40
CA PRO A 60 -11.88 -9.57 -3.16
C PRO A 60 -12.61 -8.46 -2.38
N TYR A 61 -12.14 -7.22 -2.52
CA TYR A 61 -12.77 -6.04 -1.91
C TYR A 61 -12.92 -6.13 -0.38
N SER A 62 -11.92 -6.68 0.31
CA SER A 62 -11.86 -6.71 1.79
C SER A 62 -10.80 -5.74 2.37
N PRO A 63 -10.80 -4.45 2.01
CA PRO A 63 -9.81 -3.48 2.47
C PRO A 63 -9.80 -3.33 4.00
N MET A 64 -10.98 -3.41 4.62
CA MET A 64 -11.13 -3.38 6.08
C MET A 64 -10.42 -4.53 6.80
N CYS A 65 -10.15 -5.64 6.10
CA CYS A 65 -9.46 -6.81 6.64
C CYS A 65 -7.95 -6.78 6.38
N ASN A 66 -7.47 -5.78 5.62
CA ASN A 66 -6.09 -5.65 5.23
C ASN A 66 -5.36 -4.66 6.13
N HIS A 67 -4.66 -5.18 7.14
CA HIS A 67 -4.06 -4.37 8.20
C HIS A 67 -3.05 -3.33 7.68
N ILE A 68 -2.40 -3.57 6.53
CA ILE A 68 -1.50 -2.60 5.91
C ILE A 68 -2.22 -1.34 5.41
N GLU A 69 -3.51 -1.41 5.10
CA GLU A 69 -4.26 -0.25 4.61
C GLU A 69 -4.44 0.82 5.69
N GLY A 70 -4.55 0.42 6.96
CA GLY A 70 -4.55 1.35 8.08
C GLY A 70 -3.25 2.14 8.15
N CYS A 71 -2.10 1.45 8.07
CA CYS A 71 -0.78 2.07 8.05
C CYS A 71 -0.61 3.01 6.85
N PHE A 72 -1.01 2.58 5.65
CA PHE A 72 -0.94 3.42 4.46
C PHE A 72 -1.90 4.62 4.51
N SER A 73 -3.03 4.50 5.18
CA SER A 73 -3.96 5.62 5.38
C SER A 73 -3.33 6.72 6.24
N VAL A 74 -2.65 6.35 7.32
CA VAL A 74 -1.90 7.30 8.17
C VAL A 74 -0.77 7.95 7.39
N LEU A 75 0.05 7.15 6.69
CA LEU A 75 1.13 7.67 5.85
C LEU A 75 0.61 8.64 4.79
N LYS A 76 -0.48 8.27 4.10
CA LYS A 76 -1.12 9.09 3.09
C LYS A 76 -1.63 10.41 3.68
N ALA A 77 -2.15 10.41 4.90
CA ALA A 77 -2.58 11.63 5.58
C ALA A 77 -1.39 12.57 5.86
N HIS A 78 -0.29 12.04 6.39
CA HIS A 78 0.93 12.82 6.63
C HIS A 78 1.54 13.38 5.35
N ILE A 79 1.62 12.58 4.28
CA ILE A 79 2.11 13.06 2.98
C ILE A 79 1.20 14.19 2.48
N LYS A 80 -0.13 14.04 2.57
CA LYS A 80 -1.06 15.10 2.17
C LYS A 80 -0.86 16.38 2.97
N GLU A 81 -0.69 16.28 4.28
CA GLU A 81 -0.41 17.43 5.16
C GLU A 81 0.87 18.15 4.74
N TYR A 82 1.96 17.40 4.55
CA TYR A 82 3.23 17.93 4.07
C TYR A 82 3.09 18.65 2.72
N LEU A 83 2.39 18.04 1.76
CA LEU A 83 2.17 18.62 0.43
C LEU A 83 1.28 19.88 0.46
N VAL A 84 0.41 20.04 1.47
CA VAL A 84 -0.38 21.25 1.65
C VAL A 84 0.49 22.41 2.14
N LEU A 85 1.45 22.13 3.03
CA LEU A 85 2.39 23.13 3.53
C LEU A 85 3.34 23.63 2.43
N ASP A 86 3.84 22.72 1.59
CA ASP A 86 4.72 23.03 0.46
C ASP A 86 3.95 23.30 -0.84
N ARG A 87 2.64 23.56 -0.78
CA ARG A 87 1.77 23.67 -1.96
C ARG A 87 2.27 24.73 -2.94
N GLU A 88 2.78 25.85 -2.44
CA GLU A 88 3.28 26.94 -3.29
C GLU A 88 4.57 26.54 -4.01
N ALA A 89 5.53 25.93 -3.31
CA ALA A 89 6.78 25.46 -3.90
C ALA A 89 6.57 24.29 -4.89
N ILE A 90 5.65 23.38 -4.60
CA ILE A 90 5.33 22.22 -5.45
C ILE A 90 4.53 22.64 -6.69
N CYS A 91 3.65 23.64 -6.55
CA CYS A 91 2.92 24.21 -7.68
C CYS A 91 3.73 25.28 -8.43
N ASP A 92 4.92 25.64 -7.94
CA ASP A 92 5.77 26.62 -8.60
C ASP A 92 6.45 26.00 -9.83
N ARG A 93 5.92 26.37 -11.00
CA ARG A 93 6.47 25.98 -12.29
C ARG A 93 7.47 26.98 -12.85
N SER A 94 7.85 28.02 -12.09
CA SER A 94 8.81 29.04 -12.53
C SER A 94 10.15 28.43 -13.01
N ASN A 95 10.52 27.27 -12.47
CA ASN A 95 11.75 26.54 -12.80
C ASN A 95 11.58 25.42 -13.83
N LEU A 96 10.38 25.18 -14.36
CA LEU A 96 10.16 24.18 -15.42
C LEU A 96 10.35 24.83 -16.79
N THR A 97 11.60 25.02 -17.19
CA THR A 97 11.94 25.39 -18.56
C THR A 97 11.67 24.20 -19.48
N HIS A 98 10.80 24.39 -20.49
CA HIS A 98 10.82 23.49 -21.64
C HIS A 98 12.20 23.59 -22.31
N SER A 99 12.68 22.49 -22.88
CA SER A 99 13.90 22.44 -23.71
C SER A 99 13.92 23.44 -24.88
N ASP A 100 12.76 24.07 -25.15
CA ASP A 100 12.47 24.90 -26.30
C ASP A 100 12.38 26.41 -25.95
N GLY A 101 12.74 26.81 -24.73
CA GLY A 101 12.88 28.22 -24.33
C GLY A 101 11.59 29.01 -24.11
N ASN A 102 10.42 28.44 -24.36
CA ASN A 102 9.14 29.10 -24.11
C ASN A 102 8.61 28.84 -22.69
N THR A 103 8.34 29.91 -21.94
CA THR A 103 7.68 29.87 -20.64
C THR A 103 6.19 29.52 -20.80
N LEU A 104 5.71 28.50 -20.08
CA LEU A 104 4.29 28.18 -20.06
C LEU A 104 3.50 29.35 -19.47
N PRO A 105 2.37 29.77 -20.06
CA PRO A 105 1.51 30.77 -19.45
C PRO A 105 1.05 30.23 -18.10
N SER A 106 1.11 31.07 -17.07
CA SER A 106 0.69 30.80 -15.69
C SER A 106 -0.82 30.52 -15.63
N ARG A 107 -1.27 29.39 -16.17
CA ARG A 107 -2.60 28.87 -15.86
C ARG A 107 -2.49 28.31 -14.46
N SER A 108 -3.16 28.97 -13.52
CA SER A 108 -3.34 28.47 -12.17
C SER A 108 -3.77 27.01 -12.28
N VAL A 109 -2.90 26.08 -11.89
CA VAL A 109 -3.35 24.73 -11.65
C VAL A 109 -4.28 24.88 -10.45
N ARG A 110 -5.59 24.82 -10.68
CA ARG A 110 -6.49 24.43 -9.61
C ARG A 110 -6.03 23.04 -9.23
N CYS A 111 -5.13 22.96 -8.25
CA CYS A 111 -4.79 21.73 -7.56
C CYS A 111 -6.15 21.22 -7.11
N ALA A 112 -6.69 20.23 -7.84
CA ALA A 112 -8.06 19.82 -7.69
C ALA A 112 -8.25 19.48 -6.21
N SER A 113 -9.33 19.97 -5.61
CA SER A 113 -9.73 19.47 -4.30
C SER A 113 -9.86 17.96 -4.44
N TRP A 114 -8.93 17.22 -3.83
CA TRP A 114 -8.89 15.76 -3.84
C TRP A 114 -10.02 15.15 -2.97
N GLY A 115 -11.13 15.88 -2.80
CA GLY A 115 -12.35 15.45 -2.11
C GLY A 115 -13.34 14.69 -3.00
N ALA A 116 -13.10 14.59 -4.31
CA ALA A 116 -14.06 13.95 -5.24
C ALA A 116 -13.83 12.44 -5.47
N LEU A 117 -12.78 11.82 -4.90
CA LEU A 117 -12.55 10.37 -5.08
C LEU A 117 -13.24 9.49 -4.02
N PHE A 118 -13.96 10.08 -3.07
CA PHE A 118 -14.68 9.37 -2.00
C PHE A 118 -16.09 9.92 -1.82
N THR A 119 -16.89 9.94 -2.88
CA THR A 119 -18.35 9.83 -2.70
C THR A 119 -18.68 8.34 -2.66
N PRO A 120 -19.28 7.82 -1.57
CA PRO A 120 -19.83 6.47 -1.62
C PRO A 120 -20.90 6.47 -2.71
N VAL A 121 -20.80 5.54 -3.66
CA VAL A 121 -21.95 5.20 -4.52
C VAL A 121 -23.03 4.66 -3.59
N SER A 122 -23.96 5.53 -3.21
CA SER A 122 -25.24 5.11 -2.66
C SER A 122 -25.95 4.34 -3.77
N SER A 123 -26.05 3.03 -3.59
CA SER A 123 -26.79 2.13 -4.46
C SER A 123 -28.26 2.56 -4.52
N THR A 124 -28.63 3.30 -5.57
CA THR A 124 -30.03 3.39 -6.01
C THR A 124 -30.35 2.10 -6.77
N SER A 125 -30.88 1.14 -6.03
CA SER A 125 -31.71 0.08 -6.57
C SER A 125 -32.99 0.69 -7.15
N ARG A 126 -33.32 0.34 -8.40
CA ARG A 126 -34.64 0.51 -9.00
C ARG A 126 -34.70 -0.18 -10.37
N PRO A 127 -35.89 -0.61 -10.78
CA PRO A 127 -36.63 -1.78 -10.32
C PRO A 127 -36.53 -2.96 -11.28
#